data_AF-A0A8S2T1D0-F1
#
_entry.id   AF-A0A8S2T1D0-F1
#
_cell.length_a   1.000
_cell.length_b   1.000
_cell.length_c   1.000
_cell.angle_alpha   90.00
_cell.angle_beta   90.00
_cell.angle_gamma   90.00
#
_symmetry.space_group_name_H-M   'P 1'
#
loop_
_entity.id
_entity.type
_entity.pdbx_description
1 polymer ?
#
loop_
_entity_poly.entity_id
_entity_poly.type
_entity_poly.pdbx_seq_one_letter_code
_entity_poly.pdbx_strand_id
1 'polypeptide(L)'
;MLIGNHCISIDYLSTLIRNIPKLRHGLVKSDIFPQDRQNFSSCVKIRSDDVTKCLAEIHESEGIIMYIRLLRSIMIACIEKLITSINRLYYA
;
A
#
# COMPACT_ATOMS: atom_id res chain seq x y z
N MET A 1 -12.41 5.31 -6.64
CA MET A 1 -12.30 6.20 -5.47
C MET A 1 -11.31 7.30 -5.81
N LEU A 2 -11.45 8.50 -5.24
CA LEU A 2 -10.50 9.60 -5.45
C LEU A 2 -9.83 9.99 -4.13
N ILE A 3 -8.55 10.33 -4.16
CA ILE A 3 -7.90 11.16 -3.13
C ILE A 3 -7.49 12.47 -3.81
N GLY A 4 -8.09 13.57 -3.37
CA GLY A 4 -8.02 14.83 -4.10
C GLY A 4 -8.52 14.65 -5.54
N ASN A 5 -7.68 14.98 -6.51
CA ASN A 5 -7.98 14.82 -7.94
C ASN A 5 -7.40 13.54 -8.56
N HIS A 6 -6.79 12.65 -7.76
CA HIS A 6 -6.14 11.45 -8.27
C HIS A 6 -7.02 10.21 -8.09
N CYS A 7 -7.09 9.40 -9.14
CA CYS A 7 -7.82 8.14 -9.13
C CYS A 7 -7.08 7.06 -8.33
N ILE A 8 -7.86 6.27 -7.59
CA ILE A 8 -7.38 5.10 -6.87
C ILE A 8 -8.16 3.90 -7.39
N SER A 9 -7.40 2.95 -7.94
CA SER A 9 -7.90 1.66 -8.39
C SER A 9 -6.96 0.53 -8.00
N ILE A 10 -7.53 -0.65 -7.75
CA ILE A 10 -6.77 -1.89 -7.61
C ILE A 10 -6.12 -2.32 -8.92
N ASP A 11 -6.57 -1.77 -10.05
CA ASP A 11 -6.02 -2.06 -11.37
C ASP A 11 -4.55 -1.65 -11.49
N TYR A 12 -4.10 -0.63 -10.74
CA TYR A 12 -2.69 -0.24 -10.69
C TYR A 12 -1.83 -1.36 -10.08
N LEU A 13 -2.29 -1.97 -8.98
CA LEU A 13 -1.60 -3.12 -8.38
C LEU A 13 -1.66 -4.37 -9.27
N SER A 14 -2.79 -4.58 -9.94
CA SER A 14 -2.92 -5.66 -10.94
C SER A 14 -1.96 -5.46 -12.11
N THR A 15 -1.80 -4.23 -12.57
CA THR A 15 -0.87 -3.85 -13.64
C THR A 15 0.58 -4.04 -13.21
N LEU A 16 0.92 -3.61 -12.00
CA LEU A 16 2.23 -3.85 -11.39
C LEU A 16 2.58 -5.35 -11.35
N ILE A 17 1.66 -6.20 -10.87
CA ILE A 17 1.89 -7.66 -10.79
C ILE A 17 2.08 -8.30 -12.18
N ARG A 18 1.43 -7.78 -13.23
CA ARG A 18 1.56 -8.31 -14.59
C ARG A 18 2.83 -7.85 -15.29
N ASN A 19 3.21 -6.59 -15.08
CA ASN A 19 4.18 -5.91 -15.95
C ASN A 19 5.55 -5.70 -15.30
N ILE A 20 5.65 -5.76 -13.98
CA ILE A 20 6.90 -5.56 -13.24
C ILE A 20 7.35 -6.92 -12.67
N PRO A 21 8.65 -7.26 -12.70
CA PRO A 21 9.13 -8.51 -12.13
C PRO A 21 8.83 -8.63 -10.63
N LYS A 22 8.28 -9.79 -10.22
CA LYS A 22 7.92 -10.09 -8.82
C LYS A 22 9.05 -9.80 -7.83
N LEU A 23 10.30 -10.06 -8.20
CA LEU A 23 11.45 -9.83 -7.32
C LEU A 23 11.57 -8.38 -6.85
N ARG A 24 11.04 -7.42 -7.63
CA ARG A 24 11.11 -5.99 -7.31
C ARG A 24 10.04 -5.53 -6.33
N HIS A 25 8.87 -6.18 -6.29
CA HIS A 25 7.71 -5.70 -5.51
C HIS A 25 7.13 -6.75 -4.54
N GLY A 26 7.48 -8.02 -4.68
CA GLY A 26 7.08 -9.12 -3.80
C GLY A 26 5.62 -9.61 -3.90
N LEU A 27 4.72 -8.81 -4.47
CA LEU A 27 3.28 -9.13 -4.59
C LEU A 27 2.94 -10.28 -5.54
N VAL A 28 1.89 -11.04 -5.21
CA VAL A 28 1.19 -11.98 -6.08
C VAL A 28 -0.31 -11.67 -6.16
N LYS A 29 -1.03 -12.28 -7.12
CA LYS A 29 -2.48 -12.02 -7.32
C LYS A 29 -3.32 -12.21 -6.05
N SER A 30 -3.02 -13.24 -5.25
CA SER A 30 -3.73 -13.52 -4.00
C SER A 30 -3.49 -12.47 -2.91
N ASP A 31 -2.47 -11.61 -3.04
CA ASP A 31 -2.26 -10.51 -2.10
C ASP A 31 -3.26 -9.36 -2.33
N ILE A 32 -3.70 -9.14 -3.57
CA ILE A 32 -4.65 -8.05 -3.90
C ILE A 32 -6.10 -8.54 -4.01
N PHE A 33 -6.29 -9.83 -4.29
CA PHE A 33 -7.59 -10.50 -4.26
C PHE A 33 -7.57 -11.60 -3.20
N PRO A 34 -7.54 -11.24 -1.90
CA PRO A 34 -7.49 -12.23 -0.86
C PRO A 34 -8.85 -12.94 -0.76
N GLN A 35 -8.82 -14.27 -0.57
CA GLN A 35 -10.03 -15.05 -0.25
C GLN A 35 -10.57 -14.64 1.14
N ASP A 36 -9.66 -14.28 2.05
CA ASP A 36 -9.97 -13.74 3.37
C ASP A 36 -9.93 -12.20 3.34
N ARG A 37 -11.08 -11.57 3.58
CA ARG A 37 -11.23 -10.10 3.62
C ARG A 37 -10.47 -9.44 4.78
N GLN A 38 -10.00 -10.21 5.75
CA GLN A 38 -9.21 -9.73 6.90
C GLN A 38 -7.73 -10.10 6.79
N ASN A 39 -7.22 -10.34 5.58
CA ASN A 39 -5.83 -10.69 5.37
C ASN A 39 -4.86 -9.53 5.64
N PHE A 40 -4.51 -9.37 6.91
CA PHE A 40 -3.54 -8.39 7.39
C PHE A 40 -2.15 -8.60 6.76
N SER A 41 -1.76 -9.85 6.52
CA SER A 41 -0.43 -10.16 5.96
C SER A 41 -0.25 -9.58 4.56
N SER A 42 -1.29 -9.64 3.72
CA SER A 42 -1.27 -9.04 2.39
C SER A 42 -1.29 -7.52 2.43
N CYS A 43 -2.03 -6.93 3.37
CA CYS A 43 -1.99 -5.49 3.63
C CYS A 43 -0.57 -5.03 3.99
N VAL A 44 0.14 -5.77 4.85
CA VAL A 44 1.54 -5.49 5.23
C VAL A 44 2.49 -5.56 4.03
N LYS A 45 2.27 -6.47 3.08
CA LYS A 45 3.08 -6.54 1.85
C LYS A 45 2.80 -5.38 0.90
N ILE A 46 1.52 -5.06 0.67
CA ILE A 46 1.10 -3.97 -0.23
C ILE A 46 1.71 -2.64 0.22
N ARG A 47 1.81 -2.41 1.53
CA ARG A 47 2.40 -1.18 2.08
C ARG A 47 3.92 -1.11 2.03
N SER A 48 4.63 -2.05 1.40
CA SER A 48 6.10 -1.99 1.35
C SER A 48 6.60 -0.80 0.51
N ASP A 49 7.80 -0.32 0.81
CA ASP A 49 8.40 0.76 0.01
C ASP A 49 8.67 0.33 -1.43
N ASP A 50 9.05 -0.93 -1.61
CA ASP A 50 9.32 -1.53 -2.91
C ASP A 50 8.09 -1.50 -3.82
N VAL A 51 6.90 -1.76 -3.28
CA VAL A 51 5.63 -1.61 -4.02
C VAL A 51 5.43 -0.16 -4.45
N THR A 52 5.61 0.81 -3.54
CA THR A 52 5.43 2.23 -3.90
C THR A 52 6.46 2.74 -4.92
N LYS A 53 7.70 2.25 -4.87
CA LYS A 53 8.74 2.57 -5.87
C LYS A 53 8.37 2.00 -7.24
N CYS A 54 7.91 0.75 -7.30
CA CYS A 54 7.47 0.13 -8.54
C CYS A 54 6.21 0.78 -9.11
N LEU A 55 5.26 1.20 -8.25
CA LEU A 55 4.07 1.93 -8.69
C LEU A 55 4.44 3.24 -9.38
N ALA A 56 5.47 3.96 -8.91
CA ALA A 56 5.91 5.21 -9.52
C ALA A 56 6.41 5.08 -10.97
N GLU A 57 6.64 3.84 -11.47
CA GLU A 57 6.94 3.56 -12.87
C GLU A 57 5.67 3.46 -13.75
N ILE A 58 4.49 3.42 -13.14
CA ILE A 58 3.18 3.34 -13.80
C ILE A 58 2.58 4.74 -13.91
N HIS A 59 2.15 5.11 -15.11
CA HIS A 59 1.48 6.38 -15.39
C HIS A 59 0.23 6.58 -14.53
N GLU A 60 0.02 7.79 -14.01
CA GLU A 60 -1.14 8.19 -13.21
C GLU A 60 -1.36 7.36 -11.92
N SER A 61 -0.30 6.76 -11.37
CA SER A 61 -0.36 5.95 -10.16
C SER A 61 -0.27 6.76 -8.85
N GLU A 62 -0.18 8.08 -8.91
CA GLU A 62 0.06 8.95 -7.75
C GLU A 62 -1.03 8.77 -6.69
N GLY A 63 -2.29 8.59 -7.13
CA GLY A 63 -3.43 8.37 -6.22
C GLY A 63 -3.27 7.10 -5.38
N ILE A 64 -2.91 5.97 -6.00
CA ILE A 64 -2.71 4.70 -5.28
C ILE A 64 -1.46 4.77 -4.39
N ILE A 65 -0.41 5.49 -4.81
CA ILE A 65 0.79 5.71 -3.99
C ILE A 65 0.44 6.50 -2.73
N MET A 66 -0.33 7.59 -2.87
CA MET A 66 -0.80 8.38 -1.73
C MET A 66 -1.67 7.54 -0.78
N TYR A 67 -2.57 6.73 -1.32
CA TYR A 67 -3.40 5.82 -0.53
C TYR A 67 -2.54 4.84 0.29
N ILE A 68 -1.55 4.21 -0.33
CA ILE A 68 -0.65 3.26 0.35
C ILE A 68 0.16 3.96 1.46
N ARG A 69 0.60 5.20 1.23
CA ARG A 69 1.31 6.00 2.24
C ARG A 69 0.41 6.32 3.43
N LEU A 70 -0.83 6.75 3.20
CA LEU A 70 -1.80 6.98 4.27
C LEU A 70 -2.08 5.71 5.08
N LEU A 71 -2.29 4.58 4.38
CA LEU A 71 -2.48 3.28 5.01
C LEU A 71 -1.29 2.91 5.91
N ARG A 72 -0.05 3.17 5.44
CA ARG A 72 1.15 2.95 6.24
C ARG A 72 1.16 3.81 7.51
N SER A 73 0.86 5.11 7.41
CA SER A 73 0.79 6.02 8.56
C SER A 73 -0.26 5.58 9.57
N ILE A 74 -1.47 5.21 9.12
CA ILE A 74 -2.54 4.70 9.99
C ILE A 74 -2.08 3.43 10.72
N MET A 75 -1.46 2.49 10.00
CA MET A 75 -0.98 1.25 10.62
C MET A 75 0.11 1.51 11.66
N ILE A 76 1.03 2.43 11.40
CA ILE A 76 2.06 2.85 12.36
C ILE A 76 1.38 3.44 13.60
N ALA A 77 0.52 4.44 13.44
CA ALA A 77 -0.14 5.14 14.54
C ALA A 77 -1.01 4.20 15.41
N CYS A 78 -1.75 3.29 14.79
CA CYS A 78 -2.75 2.48 15.48
C CYS A 78 -2.26 1.10 15.93
N ILE A 79 -1.32 0.48 15.20
CA ILE A 79 -1.00 -0.96 15.37
C ILE A 79 0.42 -1.16 15.91
N GLU A 80 1.39 -0.31 15.56
CA GLU A 80 2.75 -0.49 16.05
C GLU A 80 2.82 -0.20 17.56
N LYS A 81 3.07 -1.26 18.32
CA LYS A 81 3.15 -1.27 19.79
C LYS A 81 4.47 -0.71 20.34
N LEU A 82 5.46 -0.51 19.47
CA LEU A 82 6.79 0.03 19.84
C LEU A 82 6.81 1.57 19.93
N ILE A 83 5.72 2.23 19.56
CA ILE A 83 5.58 3.68 19.63
C ILE A 83 5.04 4.02 21.01
N THR A 84 5.82 4.71 21.83
CA THR A 84 5.34 5.28 23.10
C THR A 84 4.12 6.17 22.84
N SER A 85 3.19 6.27 23.80
CA SER A 85 1.95 7.04 23.64
C SER A 85 2.17 8.48 23.15
N ILE A 86 3.31 9.09 23.49
CA ILE A 86 3.74 10.42 23.05
C ILE A 86 4.01 10.46 21.55
N ASN A 87 4.75 9.50 21.01
CA ASN A 87 5.09 9.49 19.58
C ASN A 87 3.84 9.25 18.71
N ARG A 88 2.79 8.59 19.22
CA ARG A 88 1.52 8.43 18.49
C ARG A 88 0.81 9.77 18.23
N LEU A 89 0.97 10.75 19.11
CA LEU A 89 0.34 12.07 18.99
C LEU A 89 0.98 12.92 17.87
N TYR A 90 2.26 12.69 17.56
CA TYR A 90 3.01 13.48 16.57
C TYR A 90 2.93 12.92 15.14
N TYR A 91 2.51 11.66 14.97
CA TYR A 91 2.31 11.02 13.66
C TYR A 91 0.84 10.99 13.19
N ALA A 92 -0.08 11.52 14.00
CA ALA A 92 -1.48 11.73 13.65
C ALA A 92 -1.69 13.12 13.03
#